data_AF-A0A0W7WHI2-F1
#
_entry.id   AF-A0A0W7WHI2-F1
#
_cell.length_a   1.000
_cell.length_b   1.000
_cell.length_c   1.000
_cell.angle_alpha   90.00
_cell.angle_beta   90.00
_cell.angle_gamma   90.00
#
_symmetry.space_group_name_H-M   'P 1'
#
loop_
_entity.id
_entity.type
_entity.pdbx_description
1 polymer ?
#
loop_
_entity_poly.entity_id
_entity_poly.type
_entity_poly.pdbx_seq_one_letter_code
_entity_poly.pdbx_strand_id
1 'polypeptide(L)'
;MQVSSEAEAEARAQLRARDFWSALALIALSLFFLWRTLDIPLGGANSAGVNSAAWYTSAAMVPLGLFGALFCLSLVLLGISIRSGGAARALSAAGLGWSGAEIARFSALALMLLAYIAALVPRVDFILASALLITAMIAAFHGRAQPRPLVPLLAMGAAALPALVLYFPRASWGQHGDDWVTLALLVALTLWHQWTGPRGPARRLTPVLAVGVPLLLVCAMAFGFRQNVPNRGGLIFSQIEYGYYVHLRPVWRS
;
A
#
# COMPACT_ATOMS: atom_id res chain seq x y z
N MET A 1 18.51 36.38 16.52
CA MET A 1 19.19 35.45 15.57
C MET A 1 19.66 34.15 16.24
N GLN A 2 20.10 34.14 17.51
CA GLN A 2 20.48 32.90 18.23
C GLN A 2 19.32 31.91 18.54
N VAL A 3 18.10 32.40 18.76
CA VAL A 3 16.95 31.55 19.09
C VAL A 3 16.56 30.61 17.94
N SER A 4 16.74 31.01 16.67
CA SER A 4 16.42 30.12 15.55
C SER A 4 17.46 29.01 15.37
N SER A 5 18.74 29.27 15.66
CA SER A 5 19.80 28.26 15.53
C SER A 5 19.70 27.14 16.56
N GLU A 6 19.25 27.43 17.78
CA GLU A 6 19.06 26.41 18.82
C GLU A 6 17.86 25.51 18.51
N ALA A 7 16.75 26.10 18.06
CA ALA A 7 15.56 25.35 17.65
C ALA A 7 15.83 24.43 16.45
N GLU A 8 16.61 24.89 15.47
CA GLU A 8 17.03 24.08 14.32
C GLU A 8 17.94 22.92 14.72
N ALA A 9 18.89 23.16 15.63
CA ALA A 9 19.77 22.11 16.15
C ALA A 9 18.97 21.04 16.91
N GLU A 10 17.99 21.46 17.71
CA GLU A 10 17.12 20.54 18.43
C GLU A 10 16.23 19.73 17.50
N ALA A 11 15.60 20.36 16.51
CA ALA A 11 14.78 19.68 15.51
C ALA A 11 15.60 18.64 14.72
N ARG A 12 16.84 18.99 14.34
CA ARG A 12 17.75 18.07 13.65
C ARG A 12 18.11 16.88 14.53
N ALA A 13 18.37 17.11 15.82
CA ALA A 13 18.67 16.03 16.76
C ALA A 13 17.46 15.11 17.00
N GLN A 14 16.24 15.65 17.04
CA GLN A 14 15.00 14.86 17.10
C GLN A 14 14.81 14.02 15.83
N LEU A 15 15.09 14.56 14.65
CA LEU A 15 15.07 13.80 13.39
C LEU A 15 16.06 12.63 13.44
N ARG A 16 17.27 12.82 13.98
CA ARG A 16 18.25 11.72 14.13
C ARG A 16 17.79 10.63 15.07
N ALA A 17 17.10 10.98 16.16
CA ALA A 17 16.49 9.99 17.06
C ALA A 17 15.37 9.20 16.35
N ARG A 18 14.57 9.85 15.51
CA ARG A 18 13.54 9.18 14.69
C ARG A 18 14.16 8.29 13.60
N ASP A 19 15.26 8.71 13.00
CA ASP A 19 16.03 7.91 12.04
C ASP A 19 16.50 6.60 12.68
N PHE A 20 16.87 6.61 13.97
CA PHE A 20 17.32 5.42 14.70
C PHE A 20 16.22 4.34 14.76
N TRP A 21 15.04 4.73 15.27
CA TRP A 21 13.89 3.84 15.38
C TRP A 21 13.36 3.39 14.01
N SER A 22 13.34 4.31 13.03
CA SER A 22 12.92 4.00 11.66
C SER A 22 13.86 2.98 11.02
N ALA A 23 15.18 3.16 11.17
CA ALA A 23 16.15 2.20 10.66
C ALA A 23 15.98 0.82 11.30
N LEU A 24 15.78 0.74 12.62
CA LEU A 24 15.55 -0.54 13.30
C LEU A 24 14.28 -1.24 12.82
N ALA A 25 13.19 -0.50 12.64
CA ALA A 25 11.94 -1.03 12.09
C ALA A 25 12.11 -1.54 10.64
N LEU A 26 12.81 -0.77 9.79
CA LEU A 26 13.11 -1.17 8.41
C LEU A 26 14.02 -2.39 8.33
N ILE A 27 15.01 -2.52 9.24
CA ILE A 27 15.86 -3.70 9.37
C ILE A 27 15.01 -4.92 9.71
N ALA A 28 14.16 -4.83 10.75
CA ALA A 28 13.31 -5.94 11.15
C ALA A 28 12.35 -6.36 10.02
N LEU A 29 11.72 -5.39 9.35
CA LEU A 29 10.79 -5.62 8.25
C LEU A 29 11.49 -6.27 7.04
N SER A 30 12.65 -5.74 6.64
CA SER A 30 13.41 -6.27 5.50
C SER A 30 13.93 -7.68 5.79
N LEU A 31 14.44 -7.95 7.00
CA LEU A 31 14.85 -9.29 7.41
C LEU A 31 13.67 -10.28 7.39
N PHE A 32 12.50 -9.88 7.89
CA PHE A 32 11.31 -10.71 7.86
C PHE A 32 10.93 -11.10 6.42
N PHE A 33 10.88 -10.13 5.50
CA PHE A 33 10.51 -10.42 4.12
C PHE A 33 11.60 -11.16 3.33
N LEU A 34 12.88 -10.87 3.59
CA LEU A 34 13.98 -11.64 3.02
C LEU A 34 13.89 -13.10 3.45
N TRP A 35 13.70 -13.36 4.74
CA TRP A 35 13.49 -14.70 5.27
C TRP A 35 12.32 -15.41 4.60
N ARG A 36 11.15 -14.75 4.48
CA ARG A 36 9.99 -15.30 3.76
C ARG A 36 10.23 -15.54 2.28
N THR A 37 11.09 -14.74 1.64
CA THR A 37 11.40 -14.89 0.21
C THR A 37 12.31 -16.10 -0.03
N LEU A 38 13.14 -16.47 0.95
CA LEU A 38 13.99 -17.67 0.87
C LEU A 38 13.19 -18.97 0.84
N ASP A 39 11.92 -18.96 1.26
CA ASP A 39 11.00 -20.11 1.12
C ASP A 39 10.62 -20.38 -0.36
N ILE A 40 10.86 -19.43 -1.27
CA ILE A 40 10.56 -19.56 -2.70
C ILE A 40 11.77 -20.16 -3.42
N PRO A 41 11.61 -21.27 -4.17
CA PRO A 41 12.74 -21.90 -4.87
C PRO A 41 13.34 -20.95 -5.92
N LEU A 42 14.60 -20.56 -5.70
CA LEU A 42 15.37 -19.65 -6.56
C LEU A 42 16.03 -20.35 -7.76
N GLY A 43 15.84 -21.67 -7.91
CA GLY A 43 16.42 -22.45 -9.01
C GLY A 43 15.61 -23.70 -9.31
N GLY A 44 15.41 -23.97 -10.61
CA GLY A 44 15.02 -25.25 -11.21
C GLY A 44 14.05 -26.13 -10.41
N ALA A 45 12.75 -25.81 -10.41
CA ALA A 45 11.74 -26.74 -9.93
C ALA A 45 11.35 -27.74 -11.04
N ASN A 46 12.14 -28.79 -11.19
CA ASN A 46 11.68 -30.02 -11.84
C ASN A 46 10.70 -30.73 -10.90
N SER A 47 9.42 -30.41 -11.00
CA SER A 47 8.36 -31.19 -10.37
C SER A 47 7.80 -32.15 -11.42
N ALA A 48 7.95 -33.46 -11.16
CA ALA A 48 7.35 -34.53 -11.96
C ALA A 48 7.80 -34.62 -13.44
N GLY A 49 9.07 -34.32 -13.75
CA GLY A 49 9.65 -34.53 -15.09
C GLY A 49 9.22 -33.51 -16.15
N VAL A 50 8.50 -32.46 -15.75
CA VAL A 50 8.17 -31.32 -16.60
C VAL A 50 9.03 -30.14 -16.14
N ASN A 51 9.74 -29.50 -17.07
CA ASN A 51 10.44 -28.25 -16.82
C ASN A 51 9.40 -27.18 -16.46
N SER A 52 9.09 -27.02 -15.17
CA SER A 52 8.32 -25.90 -14.66
C SER A 52 9.14 -24.66 -14.93
N ALA A 53 8.67 -23.83 -15.86
CA ALA A 53 9.54 -22.88 -16.53
C ALA A 53 10.18 -21.82 -15.62
N ALA A 54 11.34 -21.35 -16.06
CA ALA A 54 12.22 -20.38 -15.44
C ALA A 54 11.59 -18.99 -15.12
N TRP A 55 10.29 -18.79 -15.34
CA TRP A 55 9.59 -17.55 -14.98
C TRP A 55 9.31 -17.45 -13.47
N TYR A 56 9.24 -18.56 -12.73
CA TYR A 56 9.06 -18.54 -11.26
C TYR A 56 10.24 -17.87 -10.54
N THR A 57 11.44 -18.02 -11.10
CA THR A 57 12.67 -17.40 -10.61
C THR A 57 12.58 -15.87 -10.58
N SER A 58 11.84 -15.24 -11.50
CA SER A 58 11.65 -13.78 -11.50
C SER A 58 10.80 -13.30 -10.31
N ALA A 59 9.83 -14.10 -9.86
CA ALA A 59 8.89 -13.71 -8.79
C ALA A 59 9.58 -13.55 -7.43
N ALA A 60 10.64 -14.31 -7.16
CA ALA A 60 11.41 -14.21 -5.92
C ALA A 60 12.54 -13.17 -6.00
N MET A 61 13.11 -12.96 -7.19
CA MET A 61 14.20 -11.99 -7.40
C MET A 61 13.77 -10.55 -7.09
N VAL A 62 12.52 -10.19 -7.39
CA VAL A 62 12.02 -8.83 -7.14
C VAL A 62 11.93 -8.52 -5.63
N PRO A 63 11.26 -9.32 -4.79
CA PRO A 63 11.31 -9.15 -3.33
C PRO A 63 12.73 -9.19 -2.78
N LEU A 64 13.57 -10.11 -3.25
CA LEU A 64 14.93 -10.26 -2.73
C LEU A 64 15.79 -9.02 -3.02
N GLY A 65 15.70 -8.47 -4.23
CA GLY A 65 16.37 -7.22 -4.60
C GLY A 65 15.82 -6.01 -3.84
N LEU A 66 14.50 -5.88 -3.74
CA LEU A 66 13.84 -4.77 -3.05
C LEU A 66 14.17 -4.75 -1.55
N PHE A 67 13.94 -5.85 -0.85
CA PHE A 67 14.18 -5.94 0.59
C PHE A 67 15.67 -6.02 0.92
N GLY A 68 16.51 -6.57 0.03
CA GLY A 68 17.96 -6.51 0.16
C GLY A 68 18.50 -5.08 0.07
N ALA A 69 18.05 -4.30 -0.91
CA ALA A 69 18.42 -2.89 -1.02
C ALA A 69 17.90 -2.07 0.18
N LEU A 70 16.66 -2.32 0.61
CA LEU A 70 16.07 -1.68 1.79
C LEU A 70 16.88 -2.00 3.06
N PHE A 71 17.29 -3.26 3.25
CA PHE A 71 18.13 -3.68 4.37
C PHE A 71 19.46 -2.92 4.36
N CYS A 72 20.18 -2.89 3.24
CA CYS A 72 21.43 -2.15 3.10
C CYS A 72 21.26 -0.65 3.41
N LEU A 73 20.24 0.00 2.84
CA LEU A 73 19.96 1.41 3.10
C LEU A 73 19.61 1.66 4.58
N SER A 74 18.86 0.76 5.20
CA SER A 74 18.50 0.86 6.62
C SER A 74 19.72 0.74 7.54
N LEU A 75 20.70 -0.10 7.20
CA LEU A 75 21.99 -0.17 7.91
C LEU A 75 22.79 1.13 7.77
N VAL A 76 22.82 1.72 6.56
CA VAL A 76 23.46 3.02 6.34
C VAL A 76 22.80 4.11 7.19
N LEU A 77 21.47 4.17 7.20
CA LEU A 77 20.71 5.11 8.04
C LEU A 77 20.98 4.89 9.53
N LEU A 78 21.02 3.65 9.99
CA LEU A 78 21.36 3.31 11.37
C LEU A 78 22.76 3.80 11.74
N GLY A 79 23.75 3.56 10.86
CA GLY A 79 25.13 4.01 11.06
C GLY A 79 25.24 5.53 11.15
N ILE A 80 24.54 6.27 10.28
CA ILE A 80 24.47 7.74 10.33
C ILE A 80 23.79 8.22 11.61
N SER A 81 22.69 7.58 12.01
CA SER A 81 21.94 7.94 13.22
C SER A 81 22.77 7.72 14.49
N ILE A 82 23.48 6.59 14.61
CA ILE A 82 24.37 6.30 15.76
C ILE A 82 25.51 7.33 15.81
N ARG A 83 26.22 7.55 14.69
CA ARG A 83 27.35 8.48 14.63
C ARG A 83 26.97 9.92 14.96
N SER A 84 25.73 10.31 14.71
CA SER A 84 25.20 11.65 15.01
C SER A 84 24.59 11.79 16.40
N GLY A 85 24.73 10.77 17.27
CA GLY A 85 24.17 10.79 18.63
C GLY A 85 22.67 10.50 18.70
N GLY A 86 22.04 10.12 17.59
CA GLY A 86 20.62 9.79 17.51
C GLY A 86 20.23 8.65 18.44
N ALA A 87 21.08 7.63 18.59
CA ALA A 87 20.84 6.48 19.47
C ALA A 87 20.75 6.87 20.96
N ALA A 88 21.67 7.69 21.45
CA ALA A 88 21.68 8.14 22.85
C ALA A 88 20.42 8.95 23.20
N ARG A 89 19.94 9.77 22.25
CA ARG A 89 18.71 10.56 22.40
C ARG A 89 17.44 9.74 22.19
N ALA A 90 17.46 8.76 21.29
CA ALA A 90 16.34 7.84 21.04
C ALA A 90 16.07 6.91 22.24
N LEU A 91 17.12 6.53 22.96
CA LEU A 91 17.06 5.68 24.15
C LEU A 91 16.82 6.47 25.45
N SER A 92 16.90 7.80 25.43
CA SER A 92 16.46 8.62 26.55
C SER A 92 14.93 8.77 26.54
N ALA A 93 14.33 9.09 27.69
CA ALA A 93 12.87 9.22 27.83
C ALA A 93 12.21 10.27 26.91
N ALA A 94 13.00 11.02 26.13
CA ALA A 94 12.56 11.98 25.12
C ALA A 94 12.44 11.38 23.69
N GLY A 95 12.64 10.06 23.52
CA GLY A 95 13.09 9.42 22.28
C GLY A 95 12.19 9.44 21.05
N LEU A 96 10.95 9.93 21.13
CA LEU A 96 10.06 10.00 19.96
C LEU A 96 9.42 11.38 19.77
N GLY A 97 9.09 12.09 20.84
CA GLY A 97 8.53 13.45 20.76
C GLY A 97 7.24 13.56 19.93
N TRP A 98 6.44 12.49 19.86
CA TRP A 98 5.23 12.49 19.03
C TRP A 98 4.19 13.45 19.61
N SER A 99 3.69 14.33 18.76
CA SER A 99 2.50 15.13 19.07
C SER A 99 1.23 14.27 18.95
N GLY A 100 0.16 14.64 19.66
CA GLY A 100 -1.15 13.98 19.53
C GLY A 100 -1.68 13.99 18.09
N ALA A 101 -1.37 15.04 17.32
CA ALA A 101 -1.71 15.14 15.91
C ALA A 101 -0.95 14.14 15.03
N GLU A 102 0.33 13.89 15.32
CA GLU A 102 1.14 12.86 14.65
C GLU A 102 0.63 11.45 14.96
N ILE A 103 0.30 11.17 16.23
CA ILE A 103 -0.30 9.89 16.64
C ILE A 103 -1.60 9.67 15.86
N ALA A 104 -2.51 10.64 15.86
CA ALA A 104 -3.79 10.51 15.15
C ALA A 104 -3.62 10.30 13.64
N ARG A 105 -2.68 11.02 13.01
CA ARG A 105 -2.34 10.84 11.59
C ARG A 105 -1.77 9.44 11.31
N PHE A 106 -0.83 9.00 12.12
CA PHE A 106 -0.19 7.69 11.97
C PHE A 106 -1.20 6.56 12.18
N SER A 107 -2.01 6.64 13.25
CA SER A 107 -3.07 5.67 13.52
C SER A 107 -4.10 5.61 12.40
N ALA A 108 -4.52 6.75 11.85
CA ALA A 108 -5.43 6.77 10.71
C ALA A 108 -4.85 6.09 9.47
N LEU A 109 -3.57 6.37 9.15
CA LEU A 109 -2.87 5.69 8.04
C LEU A 109 -2.79 4.17 8.28
N ALA A 110 -2.38 3.77 9.47
CA ALA A 110 -2.25 2.36 9.85
C ALA A 110 -3.60 1.63 9.75
N LEU A 111 -4.69 2.23 10.24
CA LEU A 111 -6.02 1.64 10.17
C LEU A 111 -6.55 1.54 8.73
N MET A 112 -6.34 2.56 7.90
CA MET A 112 -6.73 2.49 6.48
C MET A 112 -5.94 1.41 5.73
N LEU A 113 -4.63 1.32 5.97
CA LEU A 113 -3.79 0.27 5.36
C LEU A 113 -4.17 -1.12 5.87
N LEU A 114 -4.46 -1.28 7.16
CA LEU A 114 -4.91 -2.55 7.73
C LEU A 114 -6.25 -2.98 7.13
N ALA A 115 -7.22 -2.07 7.05
CA ALA A 115 -8.50 -2.32 6.39
C ALA A 115 -8.32 -2.73 4.92
N TYR A 116 -7.44 -2.04 4.20
CA TYR A 116 -7.13 -2.38 2.81
C TYR A 116 -6.52 -3.78 2.67
N ILE A 117 -5.42 -4.05 3.38
CA ILE A 117 -4.64 -5.28 3.23
C ILE A 117 -5.40 -6.50 3.76
N ALA A 118 -5.98 -6.39 4.95
CA ALA A 118 -6.58 -7.54 5.64
C ALA A 118 -8.02 -7.83 5.19
N ALA A 119 -8.77 -6.82 4.73
CA ALA A 119 -10.18 -6.98 4.39
C ALA A 119 -10.47 -6.81 2.90
N LEU A 120 -10.03 -5.70 2.29
CA LEU A 120 -10.45 -5.35 0.94
C LEU A 120 -9.70 -6.15 -0.14
N VAL A 121 -8.36 -6.21 -0.08
CA VAL A 121 -7.54 -6.90 -1.09
C VAL A 121 -7.94 -8.36 -1.33
N PRO A 122 -8.27 -9.17 -0.30
CA PRO A 122 -8.64 -10.57 -0.51
C PRO A 122 -10.02 -10.77 -1.15
N ARG A 123 -10.91 -9.77 -1.11
CA ARG A 123 -12.35 -9.99 -1.33
C ARG A 123 -13.00 -9.06 -2.33
N VAL A 124 -12.57 -7.80 -2.37
CA VAL A 124 -13.10 -6.79 -3.27
C VAL A 124 -12.24 -6.79 -4.54
N ASP A 125 -12.83 -6.44 -5.68
CA ASP A 125 -12.08 -6.14 -6.89
C ASP A 125 -10.89 -5.22 -6.57
N PHE A 126 -9.68 -5.66 -6.95
CA PHE A 126 -8.45 -4.98 -6.57
C PHE A 126 -8.38 -3.54 -7.10
N ILE A 127 -8.98 -3.25 -8.26
CA ILE A 127 -9.05 -1.91 -8.83
C ILE A 127 -9.91 -1.01 -7.94
N LEU A 128 -11.09 -1.50 -7.52
CA LEU A 128 -11.99 -0.76 -6.63
C LEU A 128 -11.38 -0.53 -5.25
N ALA A 129 -10.81 -1.58 -4.65
CA ALA A 129 -10.17 -1.49 -3.35
C ALA A 129 -9.01 -0.47 -3.35
N SER A 130 -8.16 -0.55 -4.38
CA SER A 130 -7.03 0.38 -4.56
C SER A 130 -7.49 1.81 -4.83
N ALA A 131 -8.52 1.98 -5.67
CA ALA A 131 -9.09 3.29 -5.97
C ALA A 131 -9.68 3.95 -4.72
N LEU A 132 -10.37 3.18 -3.87
CA LEU A 132 -10.90 3.66 -2.60
C LEU A 132 -9.76 4.09 -1.67
N LEU A 133 -8.71 3.27 -1.53
CA LEU A 133 -7.55 3.61 -0.70
C LEU A 133 -6.85 4.88 -1.19
N ILE A 134 -6.56 5.00 -2.49
CA ILE A 134 -5.88 6.17 -3.07
C ILE A 134 -6.73 7.42 -2.83
N THR A 135 -8.03 7.34 -3.10
CA THR A 135 -8.96 8.45 -2.86
C THR A 135 -9.00 8.82 -1.37
N ALA A 136 -9.03 7.83 -0.48
CA ALA A 136 -9.01 8.04 0.97
C ALA A 136 -7.73 8.75 1.44
N MET A 137 -6.56 8.33 0.94
CA MET A 137 -5.27 8.94 1.25
C MET A 137 -5.19 10.39 0.78
N ILE A 138 -5.57 10.65 -0.47
CA ILE A 138 -5.56 12.01 -1.03
C ILE A 138 -6.55 12.90 -0.26
N ALA A 139 -7.76 12.41 -0.03
CA ALA A 139 -8.80 13.19 0.63
C ALA A 139 -8.50 13.51 2.10
N ALA A 140 -7.83 12.59 2.81
CA ALA A 140 -7.45 12.74 4.20
C ALA A 140 -6.26 13.70 4.39
N PHE A 141 -5.22 13.58 3.55
CA PHE A 141 -3.89 14.14 3.86
C PHE A 141 -3.35 15.13 2.83
N HIS A 142 -3.76 15.07 1.57
CA HIS A 142 -3.13 15.89 0.53
C HIS A 142 -3.69 17.31 0.50
N GLY A 143 -2.79 18.31 0.45
CA GLY A 143 -3.15 19.72 0.24
C GLY A 143 -3.90 20.39 1.39
N ARG A 144 -4.05 19.74 2.54
CA ARG A 144 -4.72 20.28 3.73
C ARG A 144 -3.69 20.68 4.78
N ALA A 145 -3.83 21.87 5.36
CA ALA A 145 -3.02 22.30 6.50
C ALA A 145 -3.22 21.41 7.74
N GLN A 146 -4.46 20.92 7.94
CA GLN A 146 -4.80 19.95 8.97
C GLN A 146 -5.44 18.72 8.33
N PRO A 147 -4.90 17.51 8.54
CA PRO A 147 -5.49 16.27 8.04
C PRO A 147 -6.94 16.08 8.52
N ARG A 148 -7.79 15.51 7.66
CA ARG A 148 -9.19 15.16 8.00
C ARG A 148 -9.46 13.69 7.71
N PRO A 149 -8.84 12.77 8.48
CA PRO A 149 -8.89 11.34 8.16
C PRO A 149 -10.23 10.67 8.48
N LEU A 150 -11.09 11.27 9.30
CA LEU A 150 -12.28 10.60 9.83
C LEU A 150 -13.22 10.09 8.73
N VAL A 151 -13.63 10.93 7.78
CA VAL A 151 -14.56 10.53 6.70
C VAL A 151 -13.93 9.46 5.78
N PRO A 152 -12.68 9.64 5.28
CA PRO A 152 -11.97 8.58 4.57
C PRO A 152 -11.83 7.27 5.35
N LEU A 153 -11.55 7.35 6.66
CA LEU A 153 -11.40 6.18 7.54
C LEU A 153 -12.73 5.46 7.71
N LEU A 154 -13.83 6.20 7.87
CA LEU A 154 -15.17 5.64 7.94
C LEU A 154 -15.58 4.99 6.62
N ALA A 155 -15.23 5.57 5.47
CA ALA A 155 -15.48 4.96 4.17
C ALA A 155 -14.69 3.64 4.00
N MET A 156 -13.39 3.65 4.36
CA MET A 156 -12.55 2.44 4.38
C MET A 156 -13.10 1.38 5.33
N GLY A 157 -13.49 1.78 6.54
CA GLY A 157 -14.07 0.91 7.55
C GLY A 157 -15.42 0.35 7.14
N ALA A 158 -16.28 1.15 6.51
CA ALA A 158 -17.58 0.73 6.02
C ALA A 158 -17.47 -0.27 4.85
N ALA A 159 -16.43 -0.17 4.02
CA ALA A 159 -16.14 -1.19 3.01
C ALA A 159 -15.53 -2.46 3.65
N ALA A 160 -14.64 -2.30 4.63
CA ALA A 160 -13.89 -3.39 5.24
C ALA A 160 -14.68 -4.20 6.28
N LEU A 161 -15.56 -3.58 7.06
CA LEU A 161 -16.30 -4.24 8.15
C LEU A 161 -17.25 -5.34 7.64
N PRO A 162 -18.07 -5.12 6.60
CA PRO A 162 -18.84 -6.20 5.99
C PRO A 162 -17.92 -7.32 5.49
N ALA A 163 -16.76 -6.97 4.91
CA ALA A 163 -15.77 -7.93 4.45
C ALA A 163 -15.16 -8.79 5.56
N LEU A 164 -14.89 -8.21 6.73
CA LEU A 164 -14.31 -8.92 7.87
C LEU A 164 -15.37 -9.68 8.68
N VAL A 165 -16.53 -9.08 8.94
CA VAL A 165 -17.52 -9.61 9.89
C VAL A 165 -18.39 -10.68 9.26
N LEU A 166 -18.85 -10.47 8.03
CA LEU A 166 -19.85 -11.35 7.41
C LEU A 166 -19.22 -12.54 6.66
N TYR A 167 -17.93 -12.45 6.29
CA TYR A 167 -17.32 -13.39 5.34
C TYR A 167 -15.87 -13.79 5.67
N PHE A 168 -15.48 -13.71 6.95
CA PHE A 168 -14.17 -14.16 7.43
C PHE A 168 -13.86 -15.61 6.99
N PRO A 169 -12.58 -15.91 6.69
CA PRO A 169 -12.15 -16.30 5.36
C PRO A 169 -12.68 -17.69 4.96
N ARG A 170 -13.82 -17.79 4.28
CA ARG A 170 -14.29 -18.96 3.47
C ARG A 170 -15.80 -18.83 3.26
N ALA A 171 -16.26 -18.56 2.04
CA ALA A 171 -17.45 -19.25 1.49
C ALA A 171 -17.79 -18.85 0.05
N SER A 172 -17.61 -17.60 -0.38
CA SER A 172 -18.23 -17.14 -1.65
C SER A 172 -17.34 -16.24 -2.50
N TRP A 173 -16.40 -16.85 -3.22
CA TRP A 173 -15.46 -16.20 -4.15
C TRP A 173 -16.13 -15.73 -5.47
N GLY A 174 -17.39 -15.28 -5.41
CA GLY A 174 -18.16 -14.91 -6.61
C GLY A 174 -19.39 -14.05 -6.33
N GLN A 175 -19.54 -13.52 -5.11
CA GLN A 175 -20.59 -12.56 -4.82
C GLN A 175 -20.05 -11.13 -4.94
N HIS A 176 -20.52 -10.40 -5.94
CA HIS A 176 -20.13 -9.00 -6.22
C HIS A 176 -20.71 -7.97 -5.24
N GLY A 177 -21.33 -8.41 -4.13
CA GLY A 177 -22.02 -7.50 -3.20
C GLY A 177 -21.08 -6.44 -2.62
N ASP A 178 -19.85 -6.83 -2.26
CA ASP A 178 -18.88 -5.92 -1.66
C ASP A 178 -18.22 -5.01 -2.68
N ASP A 179 -18.15 -5.45 -3.94
CA ASP A 179 -17.69 -4.61 -5.04
C ASP A 179 -18.66 -3.45 -5.24
N TRP A 180 -19.97 -3.70 -5.19
CA TRP A 180 -20.98 -2.64 -5.29
C TRP A 180 -20.95 -1.68 -4.10
N VAL A 181 -20.81 -2.20 -2.88
CA VAL A 181 -20.67 -1.36 -1.68
C VAL A 181 -19.41 -0.51 -1.76
N THR A 182 -18.27 -1.11 -2.13
CA THR A 182 -17.00 -0.39 -2.29
C THR A 182 -17.09 0.65 -3.40
N LEU A 183 -17.73 0.34 -4.53
CA LEU A 183 -17.94 1.29 -5.62
C LEU A 183 -18.82 2.46 -5.17
N ALA A 184 -19.91 2.20 -4.45
CA ALA A 184 -20.77 3.26 -3.92
C ALA A 184 -20.01 4.17 -2.94
N LEU A 185 -19.21 3.59 -2.05
CA LEU A 185 -18.35 4.33 -1.11
C LEU A 185 -17.24 5.10 -1.83
N LEU A 186 -16.64 4.54 -2.88
CA LEU A 186 -15.67 5.21 -3.72
C LEU A 186 -16.29 6.44 -4.40
N VAL A 187 -17.46 6.30 -5.00
CA VAL A 187 -18.17 7.41 -5.64
C VAL A 187 -18.52 8.47 -4.60
N ALA A 188 -19.11 8.08 -3.47
CA ALA A 188 -19.48 9.01 -2.40
C ALA A 188 -18.26 9.75 -1.84
N LEU A 189 -17.16 9.05 -1.58
CA LEU A 189 -15.92 9.65 -1.07
C LEU A 189 -15.26 10.57 -2.11
N THR A 190 -15.30 10.18 -3.38
CA THR A 190 -14.80 11.01 -4.48
C THR A 190 -15.63 12.28 -4.58
N LEU A 191 -16.96 12.21 -4.59
CA LEU A 191 -17.84 13.39 -4.63
C LEU A 191 -17.62 14.29 -3.40
N TRP A 192 -17.54 13.69 -2.22
CA TRP A 192 -17.24 14.43 -0.99
C TRP A 192 -15.87 15.13 -1.05
N HIS A 193 -14.84 14.46 -1.57
CA HIS A 193 -13.53 15.07 -1.81
C HIS A 193 -13.63 16.18 -2.86
N GLN A 194 -14.39 15.97 -3.92
CA GLN A 194 -14.66 16.98 -4.94
C GLN A 194 -15.50 18.13 -4.44
N TRP A 195 -16.16 18.07 -3.29
CA TRP A 195 -16.87 19.22 -2.71
C TRP A 195 -16.05 19.93 -1.63
N THR A 196 -15.39 19.17 -0.76
CA THR A 196 -14.72 19.70 0.44
C THR A 196 -13.18 19.80 0.32
N GLY A 197 -12.62 19.26 -0.77
CA GLY A 197 -11.19 19.19 -1.01
C GLY A 197 -10.58 20.56 -1.33
N PRO A 198 -9.32 20.80 -0.93
CA PRO A 198 -8.56 21.97 -1.34
C PRO A 198 -8.62 22.16 -2.86
N ARG A 199 -8.79 23.39 -3.33
CA ARG A 199 -8.76 23.68 -4.76
C ARG A 199 -7.35 23.46 -5.28
N GLY A 200 -7.20 22.73 -6.37
CA GLY A 200 -5.90 22.44 -6.97
C GLY A 200 -5.93 21.28 -7.97
N PRO A 201 -4.79 20.99 -8.61
CA PRO A 201 -4.68 19.90 -9.59
C PRO A 201 -4.94 18.54 -8.95
N ALA A 202 -4.49 18.33 -7.71
CA ALA A 202 -4.68 17.06 -7.00
C ALA A 202 -6.16 16.68 -6.87
N ARG A 203 -7.02 17.64 -6.51
CA ARG A 203 -8.48 17.42 -6.44
C ARG A 203 -9.06 16.99 -7.79
N ARG A 204 -8.66 17.66 -8.89
CA ARG A 204 -9.12 17.32 -10.25
C ARG A 204 -8.62 15.96 -10.74
N LEU A 205 -7.37 15.63 -10.42
CA LEU A 205 -6.71 14.40 -10.86
C LEU A 205 -7.02 13.20 -9.98
N THR A 206 -7.56 13.40 -8.78
CA THR A 206 -7.89 12.31 -7.84
C THR A 206 -8.65 11.15 -8.49
N PRO A 207 -9.81 11.35 -9.16
CA PRO A 207 -10.53 10.22 -9.77
C PRO A 207 -9.73 9.51 -10.86
N VAL A 208 -8.96 10.27 -11.65
CA VAL A 208 -8.12 9.72 -12.73
C VAL A 208 -6.99 8.89 -12.16
N LEU A 209 -6.31 9.37 -11.13
CA LEU A 209 -5.22 8.65 -10.47
C LEU A 209 -5.73 7.43 -9.70
N ALA A 210 -6.83 7.59 -8.98
CA ALA A 210 -7.43 6.52 -8.17
C ALA A 210 -7.84 5.31 -9.02
N VAL A 211 -8.41 5.52 -10.20
CA VAL A 211 -8.81 4.41 -11.09
C VAL A 211 -7.70 4.02 -12.05
N GLY A 212 -7.03 5.01 -12.65
CA GLY A 212 -6.05 4.79 -13.71
C GLY A 212 -4.79 4.07 -13.23
N VAL A 213 -4.28 4.40 -12.04
CA VAL A 213 -3.06 3.75 -11.52
C VAL A 213 -3.29 2.26 -11.23
N PRO A 214 -4.34 1.86 -10.47
CA PRO A 214 -4.61 0.44 -10.25
C PRO A 214 -4.98 -0.31 -11.53
N LEU A 215 -5.74 0.33 -12.44
CA LEU A 215 -6.07 -0.28 -13.73
C LEU A 215 -4.81 -0.60 -14.54
N LEU A 216 -3.89 0.36 -14.67
CA LEU A 216 -2.62 0.16 -15.36
C LEU A 216 -1.81 -0.96 -14.72
N LEU A 217 -1.71 -0.95 -13.40
CA LEU A 217 -0.98 -1.97 -12.63
C LEU A 217 -1.57 -3.36 -12.86
N VAL A 218 -2.89 -3.51 -12.74
CA VAL A 218 -3.60 -4.78 -12.92
C VAL A 218 -3.46 -5.30 -14.34
N CYS A 219 -3.61 -4.44 -15.35
CA CYS A 219 -3.40 -4.83 -16.75
C CYS A 219 -1.96 -5.29 -17.00
N ALA A 220 -0.97 -4.58 -16.46
CA ALA A 220 0.44 -4.96 -16.58
C ALA A 220 0.72 -6.31 -15.90
N MET A 221 0.17 -6.55 -14.70
CA MET A 221 0.31 -7.81 -13.97
C MET A 221 -0.39 -8.97 -14.70
N ALA A 222 -1.66 -8.81 -15.06
CA ALA A 222 -2.48 -9.86 -15.65
C ALA A 222 -2.03 -10.24 -17.07
N PHE A 223 -1.79 -9.25 -17.93
CA PHE A 223 -1.55 -9.49 -19.36
C PHE A 223 -0.07 -9.38 -19.74
N GLY A 224 0.69 -8.49 -19.10
CA GLY A 224 2.13 -8.34 -19.34
C GLY A 224 2.93 -9.45 -18.68
N PHE A 225 2.85 -9.54 -17.35
CA PHE A 225 3.63 -10.51 -16.57
C PHE A 225 2.93 -11.86 -16.36
N ARG A 226 1.66 -11.99 -16.75
CA ARG A 226 0.82 -13.18 -16.50
C ARG A 226 0.79 -13.61 -15.02
N GLN A 227 0.88 -12.63 -14.12
CA GLN A 227 0.82 -12.84 -12.68
C GLN A 227 -0.63 -13.03 -12.22
N ASN A 228 -0.80 -13.67 -11.07
CA ASN A 228 -2.11 -13.75 -10.45
C ASN A 228 -2.49 -12.39 -9.84
N VAL A 229 -3.71 -11.92 -10.11
CA VAL A 229 -4.24 -10.68 -9.56
C VAL A 229 -5.17 -11.03 -8.40
N PRO A 230 -5.16 -10.26 -7.29
CA PRO A 230 -6.12 -10.47 -6.21
C PRO A 230 -7.56 -10.39 -6.72
N ASN A 231 -8.40 -11.33 -6.26
CA ASN A 231 -9.82 -11.45 -6.63
C ASN A 231 -10.13 -11.26 -8.13
N ARG A 232 -9.67 -12.19 -8.98
CA ARG A 232 -9.95 -12.18 -10.44
C ARG A 232 -11.45 -12.19 -10.79
N GLY A 233 -12.30 -12.65 -9.89
CA GLY A 233 -13.76 -12.60 -10.06
C GLY A 233 -14.37 -11.22 -9.84
N GLY A 234 -13.57 -10.19 -9.57
CA GLY A 234 -14.06 -8.84 -9.27
C GLY A 234 -14.89 -8.21 -10.39
N LEU A 235 -15.78 -7.31 -10.00
CA LEU A 235 -16.74 -6.62 -10.87
C LEU A 235 -16.11 -5.97 -12.11
N ILE A 236 -14.94 -5.33 -11.97
CA ILE A 236 -14.28 -4.61 -13.06
C ILE A 236 -13.35 -5.57 -13.81
N PHE A 237 -12.51 -6.31 -13.08
CA PHE A 237 -11.49 -7.14 -13.69
C PHE A 237 -12.07 -8.27 -14.54
N SER A 238 -13.17 -8.90 -14.11
CA SER A 238 -13.85 -9.94 -14.90
C SER A 238 -14.28 -9.46 -16.29
N GLN A 239 -14.71 -8.20 -16.42
CA GLN A 239 -15.08 -7.60 -17.71
C GLN A 239 -13.86 -7.34 -18.59
N ILE A 240 -12.75 -6.89 -18.00
CA ILE A 240 -11.49 -6.67 -18.70
C ILE A 240 -10.93 -8.01 -19.21
N GLU A 241 -10.93 -9.04 -18.36
CA GLU A 241 -10.46 -10.38 -18.70
C GLU A 241 -11.31 -10.99 -19.82
N TYR A 242 -12.64 -10.89 -19.73
CA TYR A 242 -13.56 -11.29 -20.79
C TYR A 242 -13.26 -10.57 -22.10
N GLY A 243 -13.15 -9.24 -22.08
CA GLY A 243 -12.88 -8.45 -23.28
C GLY A 243 -11.55 -8.81 -23.94
N TYR A 244 -10.50 -9.05 -23.15
CA TYR A 244 -9.21 -9.50 -23.67
C TYR A 244 -9.30 -10.88 -24.34
N TYR A 245 -9.88 -11.87 -23.66
CA TYR A 245 -9.89 -13.24 -24.18
C TYR A 245 -10.88 -13.46 -25.32
N VAL A 246 -12.00 -12.74 -25.33
CA VAL A 246 -13.07 -12.92 -26.32
C VAL A 246 -12.89 -12.02 -27.54
N HIS A 247 -12.44 -10.78 -27.36
CA HIS A 247 -12.37 -9.82 -28.48
C HIS A 247 -10.95 -9.57 -28.98
N LEU A 248 -9.97 -9.40 -28.09
CA LEU A 248 -8.62 -8.99 -28.50
C LEU A 248 -7.73 -10.17 -28.89
N ARG A 249 -7.71 -11.23 -28.08
CA ARG A 249 -6.82 -12.39 -28.27
C ARG A 249 -7.06 -13.13 -29.59
N PRO A 250 -8.31 -13.35 -30.07
CA PRO A 250 -8.54 -14.04 -31.33
C PRO A 250 -7.96 -13.29 -32.53
N VAL A 251 -8.06 -11.96 -32.54
CA VAL A 251 -7.56 -11.09 -33.62
C VAL A 251 -6.04 -11.19 -33.79
N TRP A 252 -5.32 -11.53 -32.72
CA TRP A 252 -3.85 -11.65 -32.73
C TRP A 252 -3.36 -13.08 -32.96
N ARG A 253 -4.28 -14.06 -32.97
CA ARG A 253 -3.98 -15.49 -33.16
C ARG A 253 -4.45 -16.03 -34.50
N SER A 254 -5.29 -15.29 -35.23
CA SER A 254 -5.60 -15.49 -36.65
C SER A 254 -4.48 -14.93 -37.52
#